data_AF-A0A373PQ77-F1
#
_entry.id   AF-A0A373PQ77-F1
#
_cell.length_a   1.000
_cell.length_b   1.000
_cell.length_c   1.000
_cell.angle_alpha   90.00
_cell.angle_beta   90.00
_cell.angle_gamma   90.00
#
_symmetry.space_group_name_H-M   'P 1'
#
loop_
_entity.id
_entity.type
_entity.pdbx_description
1 polymer ?
#
loop_
_entity_poly.entity_id
_entity_poly.type
_entity_poly.pdbx_seq_one_letter_code
_entity_poly.pdbx_strand_id
1 'polypeptide(L)' 'MGEFEIHQPEKSSNRTIRMPDELIERMGKIAASKGISFNQLVIQCCNYALDNLKSDDNE' A
#
# COMPACT_ATOMS: atom_id res chain seq x y z
N MET A 1 -34.67 0.67 -18.48
CA MET A 1 -33.40 -0.07 -18.67
C MET A 1 -32.31 0.85 -18.18
N GLY A 2 -31.64 0.49 -17.08
CA GLY A 2 -30.53 1.31 -16.55
C GLY A 2 -29.29 1.12 -17.42
N GLU A 3 -28.62 2.21 -17.74
CA GLU A 3 -27.39 2.24 -18.53
C GLU A 3 -26.22 1.70 -17.68
N PHE A 4 -25.32 0.95 -18.33
CA PHE A 4 -24.14 0.38 -17.68
C PHE A 4 -22.98 1.39 -17.75
N GLU A 5 -22.62 1.96 -16.60
CA GLU A 5 -21.50 2.91 -16.47
C GLU A 5 -20.20 2.19 -16.07
N ILE A 6 -19.25 2.12 -17.00
CA ILE A 6 -17.91 1.56 -16.75
C ILE A 6 -17.07 2.61 -16.02
N HIS A 7 -16.86 2.41 -14.71
CA HIS A 7 -15.92 3.19 -13.93
C HIS A 7 -14.49 2.72 -14.22
N GLN A 8 -13.60 3.62 -14.63
CA GLN A 8 -12.19 3.29 -14.81
C GLN A 8 -11.58 2.90 -13.45
N PRO A 9 -10.98 1.71 -13.30
CA PRO A 9 -10.27 1.37 -12.08
C PRO A 9 -9.10 2.34 -11.90
N GLU A 10 -8.86 2.78 -10.66
CA GLU A 10 -7.73 3.64 -10.31
C GLU A 10 -6.44 3.13 -10.97
N LYS A 11 -5.72 4.03 -11.66
CA LYS A 11 -4.52 3.71 -12.43
C LYS A 11 -3.40 3.20 -11.50
N SER A 12 -3.39 1.89 -11.25
CA SER A 12 -2.34 1.22 -10.52
C SER A 12 -1.17 0.94 -11.47
N SER A 13 -0.03 1.58 -11.24
CA SER A 13 1.20 1.34 -12.01
C SER A 13 2.11 0.38 -11.24
N ASN A 14 2.60 -0.67 -11.90
CA ASN A 14 3.54 -1.59 -11.26
C ASN A 14 4.89 -0.91 -11.03
N ARG A 15 5.36 -0.90 -9.78
CA ARG A 15 6.66 -0.32 -9.39
C ARG A 15 7.46 -1.36 -8.62
N THR A 16 8.74 -1.50 -8.97
CA THR A 16 9.69 -2.40 -8.29
C THR A 16 10.57 -1.59 -7.35
N ILE A 17 10.60 -1.96 -6.08
CA ILE A 17 11.46 -1.35 -5.05
C ILE A 17 12.29 -2.44 -4.36
N ARG A 18 13.50 -2.09 -3.91
CA ARG A 18 14.35 -2.99 -3.14
C ARG A 18 14.15 -2.72 -1.65
N MET A 19 14.00 -3.79 -0.87
CA MET A 19 13.88 -3.77 0.58
C MET A 19 14.86 -4.80 1.18
N PRO A 20 15.28 -4.63 2.44
CA PRO A 20 16.04 -5.66 3.14
C PRO A 20 15.23 -6.95 3.27
N ASP A 21 15.87 -8.11 3.10
CA ASP A 21 15.21 -9.43 3.18
C ASP A 21 14.49 -9.63 4.52
N GLU A 22 15.11 -9.22 5.63
CA GLU A 22 14.51 -9.32 6.97
C GLU A 22 13.18 -8.56 7.08
N LEU A 23 13.09 -7.39 6.42
CA LEU A 23 11.87 -6.60 6.41
C LEU A 23 10.77 -7.29 5.59
N ILE A 24 11.13 -7.85 4.43
CA ILE A 24 10.21 -8.61 3.57
C ILE A 24 9.66 -9.82 4.33
N GLU A 25 10.52 -10.58 5.01
CA GLU A 25 10.09 -11.73 5.82
C GLU A 25 9.14 -11.32 6.95
N ARG A 26 9.47 -10.25 7.68
CA ARG A 26 8.63 -9.75 8.78
C ARG A 26 7.27 -9.28 8.26
N MET A 27 7.25 -8.53 7.17
CA MET A 27 6.01 -8.06 6.53
C MET A 27 5.20 -9.24 5.98
N GLY A 28 5.85 -10.24 5.39
CA GLY A 28 5.20 -11.47 4.93
C GLY A 28 4.48 -12.23 6.05
N LYS A 29 5.13 -12.38 7.21
CA LYS A 29 4.50 -12.99 8.40
C LYS A 29 3.28 -12.21 8.89
N ILE A 30 3.35 -10.87 8.90
CA ILE A 30 2.23 -10.01 9.28
C ILE A 30 1.08 -10.12 8.27
N ALA A 31 1.39 -10.11 6.98
CA ALA A 31 0.41 -10.24 5.92
C ALA A 31 -0.33 -11.58 6.00
N ALA A 32 0.42 -12.68 6.19
CA ALA A 32 -0.14 -14.01 6.39
C ALA A 32 -1.01 -14.08 7.65
N SER A 33 -0.54 -13.52 8.77
CA SER A 33 -1.30 -13.49 10.03
C SER A 33 -2.61 -12.71 9.91
N LYS A 34 -2.64 -11.63 9.12
CA LYS A 34 -3.82 -10.79 8.87
C LYS A 34 -4.68 -11.26 7.69
N GLY A 35 -4.25 -12.27 6.94
CA GLY A 35 -4.95 -12.75 5.75
C GLY A 35 -5.01 -11.74 4.61
N ILE A 36 -4.02 -10.86 4.49
CA ILE A 36 -3.94 -9.83 3.43
C ILE A 36 -2.77 -10.10 2.49
N SER A 37 -2.81 -9.53 1.28
CA SER A 37 -1.68 -9.61 0.36
C SER A 37 -0.54 -8.69 0.79
N PHE A 38 0.68 -9.07 0.43
CA PHE A 38 1.87 -8.25 0.71
C PHE A 38 1.73 -6.84 0.14
N ASN A 39 1.18 -6.70 -1.08
CA ASN A 39 0.95 -5.40 -1.70
C ASN A 39 -0.06 -4.54 -0.92
N GLN A 40 -1.15 -5.15 -0.42
CA GLN A 40 -2.12 -4.44 0.43
C GLN A 40 -1.46 -3.93 1.73
N LEU A 41 -0.61 -4.75 2.34
CA LEU A 41 0.15 -4.33 3.52
C LEU A 41 1.08 -3.15 3.18
N VAL A 42 1.81 -3.21 2.07
CA VAL A 42 2.73 -2.14 1.63
C VAL A 42 1.97 -0.82 1.42
N ILE A 43 0.84 -0.85 0.71
CA ILE A 43 0.02 0.36 0.46
C ILE A 43 -0.43 0.98 1.79
N GLN A 44 -0.93 0.16 2.72
CA GLN A 44 -1.36 0.65 4.03
C GLN A 44 -0.23 1.23 4.86
N CYS A 45 0.95 0.59 4.84
CA CYS A 45 2.15 1.12 5.47
C CYS A 45 2.56 2.47 4.87
N CYS A 46 2.53 2.60 3.55
CA CYS A 46 2.85 3.86 2.87
C CYS A 46 1.84 4.96 3.19
N ASN A 47 0.54 4.67 3.11
CA ASN A 47 -0.51 5.65 3.44
C ASN A 47 -0.39 6.12 4.89
N TYR A 48 -0.23 5.20 5.84
CA TYR A 48 -0.05 5.54 7.24
C TYR A 48 1.21 6.40 7.46
N ALA A 49 2.33 6.00 6.84
CA ALA A 49 3.58 6.75 6.96
C ALA A 49 3.48 8.16 6.37
N LEU A 50 2.74 8.35 5.26
CA LEU A 50 2.52 9.66 4.64
C LEU A 50 1.57 10.53 5.46
N ASP A 51 0.49 9.95 6.00
CA ASP A 51 -0.49 10.65 6.85
C ASP A 51 0.12 11.06 8.21
N ASN A 52 1.02 10.23 8.74
CA ASN A 52 1.71 10.46 10.01
C ASN A 52 3.11 11.05 9.82
N LEU A 53 3.51 11.37 8.59
CA LEU A 53 4.70 12.16 8.34
C LEU A 53 4.38 13.53 8.91
N LYS A 54 4.95 13.86 10.08
CA LYS A 54 4.87 15.20 10.63
C LYS A 54 5.21 16.15 9.49
N SER A 55 4.26 16.99 9.11
CA SER A 55 4.56 18.11 8.23
C SER A 55 5.69 18.85 8.93
N ASP A 56 6.89 18.78 8.36
CA ASP A 56 7.93 19.75 8.63
C ASP A 56 7.49 21.05 7.96
N ASP A 57 6.31 21.53 8.38
CA ASP A 57 5.80 22.87 8.17
C ASP A 57 6.02 23.56 9.51
N ASN A 58 7.30 23.62 9.91
CA ASN A 58 7.79 24.75 10.66
C ASN A 58 8.63 25.57 9.68
N GLU A 59 7.91 26.42 8.94
CA GLU A 59 8.35 27.68 8.30
C GLU A 59 9.14 27.62 6.98
#